data_AF-A0A1I1QRY0-F1
#
_entry.id   AF-A0A1I1QRY0-F1
#
_cell.length_a   1.000
_cell.length_b   1.000
_cell.length_c   1.000
_cell.angle_alpha   90.00
_cell.angle_beta   90.00
_cell.angle_gamma   90.00
#
_symmetry.space_group_name_H-M   'P 1'
#
loop_
_entity.id
_entity.type
_entity.pdbx_description
1 polymer ?
#
loop_
_entity_poly.entity_id
_entity_poly.type
_entity_poly.pdbx_seq_one_letter_code
_entity_poly.pdbx_strand_id
1 'polypeptide(L)'
;MRKLFFVLLASISLTINGCDDGDIITVELDFDDTFQVCEGGDDLVFYKTKSDPAESLSLKLSNVNIESILNVDATGVYEITYNISTANPFNYRTYSNASLPTNLFCEVIPSAEVTITQDIESTSGTANLRTVLTEDDNDGIPAELEDLNGNGNYDDDDTDGDGIPNYIDADDDGDNILTKDENPDPNGDGDLSDAQDTDGDGIPDYLDPDDDGDGVDTRDEENDSQDQNPANDFTTNEVADYLNKEISTSVPATAYREHTISQTYLITVQISNFDLEFISLDNFDFGALENGVTTNTRTVTPDFP
;
A
#
# COMPACT_ATOMS: atom_id res chain seq x y z
N MET A 1 7.04 -66.60 -79.69
CA MET A 1 8.12 -65.63 -79.92
C MET A 1 8.18 -64.68 -78.73
N ARG A 2 9.33 -64.67 -78.03
CA ARG A 2 9.99 -63.63 -77.18
C ARG A 2 9.14 -62.38 -76.87
N LYS A 3 9.08 -61.85 -75.64
CA LYS A 3 10.17 -61.40 -74.71
C LYS A 3 9.55 -61.31 -73.28
N LEU A 4 10.10 -61.89 -72.20
CA LEU A 4 11.29 -61.60 -71.37
C LEU A 4 11.24 -60.29 -70.54
N PHE A 5 11.58 -60.44 -69.23
CA PHE A 5 12.01 -59.47 -68.18
C PHE A 5 10.92 -58.80 -67.31
N PHE A 6 11.04 -58.60 -65.98
CA PHE A 6 12.03 -58.94 -64.94
C PHE A 6 11.41 -58.75 -63.53
N VAL A 7 12.08 -59.31 -62.53
CA VAL A 7 11.84 -59.33 -61.07
C VAL A 7 11.94 -57.94 -60.41
N LEU A 8 11.11 -57.60 -59.41
CA LEU A 8 11.59 -57.00 -58.14
C LEU A 8 10.51 -56.92 -57.04
N LEU A 9 10.92 -57.38 -55.86
CA LEU A 9 10.37 -57.18 -54.52
C LEU A 9 10.35 -55.67 -54.18
N ALA A 10 9.23 -55.13 -53.69
CA ALA A 10 9.17 -53.76 -53.16
C ALA A 10 8.38 -53.72 -51.85
N SER A 11 9.10 -54.02 -50.76
CA SER A 11 8.85 -53.48 -49.44
C SER A 11 9.30 -52.01 -49.43
N ILE A 12 8.39 -51.04 -49.44
CA ILE A 12 8.70 -49.63 -49.17
C ILE A 12 7.58 -49.00 -48.34
N SER A 13 7.99 -48.64 -47.13
CA SER A 13 7.50 -47.66 -46.17
C SER A 13 6.15 -46.98 -46.41
N LEU A 14 5.24 -47.24 -45.47
CA LEU A 14 4.17 -46.34 -45.07
C LEU A 14 4.81 -45.02 -44.61
N THR A 15 4.80 -43.99 -45.45
CA THR A 15 5.03 -42.61 -45.02
C THR A 15 3.75 -42.12 -44.37
N ILE A 16 3.68 -42.24 -43.05
CA ILE A 16 2.84 -41.37 -42.22
C ILE A 16 3.35 -39.94 -42.47
N ASN A 17 2.62 -39.19 -43.30
CA ASN A 17 2.68 -37.73 -43.25
C ASN A 17 2.03 -37.37 -41.91
N GLY A 18 2.86 -37.20 -40.87
CA GLY A 18 2.44 -36.44 -39.71
C GLY A 18 2.21 -35.02 -40.20
N CYS A 19 0.94 -34.62 -40.29
CA CYS A 19 0.61 -33.21 -40.14
C CYS A 19 0.97 -32.88 -38.69
N ASP A 20 2.12 -32.23 -38.52
CA ASP A 20 2.37 -31.38 -37.37
C ASP A 20 1.36 -30.24 -37.50
N ASP A 21 0.18 -30.43 -36.88
CA ASP A 21 -0.90 -29.45 -36.84
C ASP A 21 -0.46 -28.38 -35.85
N GLY A 22 0.46 -27.53 -36.34
CA GLY A 22 1.30 -26.64 -35.54
C GLY A 22 0.53 -26.11 -34.34
N ASP A 23 0.97 -26.55 -33.16
CA ASP A 23 0.41 -26.10 -31.90
C ASP A 23 0.37 -24.57 -31.94
N ILE A 24 -0.84 -24.01 -31.94
CA ILE A 24 -1.01 -22.56 -31.77
C ILE A 24 -0.60 -22.31 -30.32
N ILE A 25 0.65 -21.87 -30.14
CA ILE A 25 1.13 -21.38 -28.86
C ILE A 25 0.40 -20.06 -28.63
N THR A 26 -0.71 -20.10 -27.90
CA THR A 26 -1.32 -18.89 -27.36
C THR A 26 -0.44 -18.42 -26.22
N VAL A 27 0.31 -17.34 -26.43
CA VAL A 27 1.03 -16.66 -25.35
C VAL A 27 -0.03 -16.07 -24.42
N GLU A 28 -0.01 -16.46 -23.15
CA GLU A 28 -0.88 -15.93 -22.10
C GLU A 28 -0.01 -15.12 -21.12
N LEU A 29 -0.46 -13.91 -20.80
CA LEU A 29 0.20 -13.06 -19.81
C LEU A 29 -0.19 -13.52 -18.41
N ASP A 30 0.36 -14.65 -18.00
CA ASP A 30 0.23 -15.20 -16.65
C ASP A 30 1.40 -14.72 -15.78
N PHE A 31 1.16 -13.69 -14.97
CA PHE A 31 2.10 -13.08 -14.04
C PHE A 31 1.38 -12.82 -12.71
N ASP A 32 2.14 -12.68 -11.62
CA ASP A 32 1.59 -12.33 -10.31
C ASP A 32 0.85 -10.97 -10.34
N ASP A 33 -0.07 -10.78 -9.39
CA ASP A 33 -0.85 -9.55 -9.24
C ASP A 33 -0.02 -8.37 -8.69
N THR A 34 1.27 -8.57 -8.42
CA THR A 34 2.18 -7.52 -7.98
C THR A 34 3.22 -7.16 -9.04
N PHE A 35 3.78 -5.97 -8.92
CA PHE A 35 4.92 -5.52 -9.72
C PHE A 35 5.97 -4.81 -8.86
N GLN A 36 7.15 -4.64 -9.44
CA GLN A 36 8.27 -3.92 -8.86
C GLN A 36 8.55 -2.64 -9.66
N VAL A 37 9.25 -1.68 -9.04
CA VAL A 37 9.65 -0.43 -9.68
C VAL A 37 11.15 -0.19 -9.54
N CYS A 38 11.78 0.32 -10.59
CA CYS A 38 13.16 0.81 -10.58
C CYS A 38 13.22 2.25 -11.06
N GLU A 39 14.06 3.07 -10.43
CA GLU A 39 14.41 4.40 -10.92
C GLU A 39 15.57 4.31 -11.92
N GLY A 40 15.36 4.82 -13.12
CA GLY A 40 16.32 4.83 -14.23
C GLY A 40 16.68 6.25 -14.64
N GLY A 41 17.31 7.01 -13.76
CA GLY A 41 17.54 8.45 -13.98
C GLY A 41 16.24 9.24 -13.78
N ASP A 42 15.74 9.90 -14.83
CA ASP A 42 14.46 10.64 -14.80
C ASP A 42 13.25 9.75 -15.19
N ASP A 43 13.46 8.46 -15.44
CA ASP A 43 12.43 7.52 -15.87
C ASP A 43 12.09 6.54 -14.73
N LEU A 44 10.83 6.11 -14.64
CA LEU A 44 10.42 4.93 -13.85
C LEU A 44 10.24 3.71 -14.75
N VAL A 45 10.69 2.56 -14.28
CA VAL A 45 10.43 1.27 -14.93
C VAL A 45 9.62 0.40 -13.97
N PHE A 46 8.37 0.16 -14.31
CA PHE A 46 7.53 -0.85 -13.68
C PHE A 46 7.78 -2.19 -14.34
N TYR A 47 7.92 -3.26 -13.57
CA TYR A 47 8.23 -4.57 -14.15
C TYR A 47 7.71 -5.74 -13.33
N LYS A 48 7.49 -6.85 -14.04
CA LYS A 48 7.21 -8.17 -13.48
C LYS A 48 8.16 -9.18 -14.08
N THR A 49 8.55 -10.18 -13.30
CA THR A 49 9.36 -11.30 -13.80
C THR A 49 8.79 -12.61 -13.30
N LYS A 50 8.92 -13.67 -14.10
CA LYS A 50 8.68 -15.05 -13.67
C LYS A 50 9.78 -15.97 -14.22
N SER A 51 9.91 -17.18 -13.65
CA SER A 51 11.05 -18.07 -13.95
C SER A 51 10.70 -19.36 -14.69
N ASP A 52 9.42 -19.72 -14.86
CA ASP A 52 9.01 -20.94 -15.56
C ASP A 52 7.72 -20.73 -16.40
N PRO A 53 7.84 -20.44 -17.71
CA PRO A 53 9.06 -20.07 -18.42
C PRO A 53 9.61 -18.72 -17.96
N ALA A 54 10.90 -18.45 -18.19
CA ALA A 54 11.51 -17.18 -17.84
C ALA A 54 11.00 -16.05 -18.75
N GLU A 55 10.22 -15.14 -18.18
CA GLU A 55 9.54 -14.05 -18.90
C GLU A 55 9.51 -12.78 -18.05
N SER A 56 9.36 -11.63 -18.71
CA SER A 56 9.13 -10.36 -18.04
C SER A 56 8.15 -9.48 -18.80
N LEU A 57 7.48 -8.62 -18.04
CA LEU A 57 6.77 -7.46 -18.54
C LEU A 57 7.42 -6.21 -17.98
N SER A 58 7.53 -5.15 -18.77
CA SER A 58 7.98 -3.86 -18.28
C SER A 58 7.26 -2.70 -18.94
N LEU A 59 6.89 -1.71 -18.15
CA LEU A 59 6.39 -0.42 -18.59
C LEU A 59 7.37 0.66 -18.15
N LYS A 60 8.00 1.34 -19.11
CA LYS A 60 8.83 2.51 -18.83
C LYS A 60 7.98 3.77 -18.93
N LEU A 61 8.07 4.67 -17.95
CA LEU A 61 7.48 6.00 -17.97
C LEU A 61 8.59 7.05 -17.90
N SER A 62 8.63 7.95 -18.88
CA SER A 62 9.67 8.97 -18.96
C SER A 62 9.32 10.27 -18.25
N ASN A 63 10.31 10.87 -17.57
CA ASN A 63 10.19 12.06 -16.73
C ASN A 63 9.17 11.88 -15.59
N VAL A 64 9.18 10.69 -14.98
CA VAL A 64 8.36 10.34 -13.82
C VAL A 64 9.31 9.83 -12.75
N ASN A 65 9.04 10.17 -11.49
CA ASN A 65 9.78 9.69 -10.33
C ASN A 65 8.80 9.23 -9.25
N ILE A 66 9.30 8.54 -8.21
CA ILE A 66 8.43 8.00 -7.16
C ILE A 66 7.71 9.13 -6.42
N GLU A 67 8.40 10.22 -6.11
CA GLU A 67 7.82 11.37 -5.39
C GLU A 67 6.60 11.96 -6.11
N SER A 68 6.59 12.01 -7.44
CA SER A 68 5.48 12.60 -8.20
C SER A 68 4.24 11.73 -8.23
N ILE A 69 4.40 10.40 -8.19
CA ILE A 69 3.27 9.46 -8.18
C ILE A 69 2.69 9.23 -6.77
N LEU A 70 3.39 9.71 -5.73
CA LEU A 70 2.91 9.73 -4.33
C LEU A 70 2.21 11.05 -3.97
N ASN A 71 2.24 12.05 -4.85
CA ASN A 71 1.60 13.34 -4.61
C ASN A 71 0.09 13.26 -4.92
N VAL A 72 -0.68 12.85 -3.91
CA VAL A 72 -2.13 12.72 -3.98
C VAL A 72 -2.84 14.06 -3.82
N ASP A 73 -4.08 14.14 -4.32
CA ASP A 73 -4.95 15.30 -4.10
C ASP A 73 -5.62 15.27 -2.71
N ALA A 74 -6.49 16.25 -2.43
CA ALA A 74 -7.20 16.35 -1.16
C ALA A 74 -8.17 15.19 -0.88
N THR A 75 -8.41 14.30 -1.84
CA THR A 75 -9.22 13.08 -1.66
C THR A 75 -8.34 11.85 -1.41
N GLY A 76 -7.03 12.03 -1.25
CA GLY A 76 -6.08 10.94 -1.07
C GLY A 76 -5.82 10.15 -2.36
N VAL A 77 -6.16 10.67 -3.53
CA VAL A 77 -5.97 9.97 -4.81
C VAL A 77 -5.04 10.73 -5.75
N TYR A 78 -4.12 10.01 -6.39
CA TYR A 78 -3.40 10.46 -7.57
C TYR A 78 -3.76 9.55 -8.73
N GLU A 79 -4.24 10.11 -9.85
CA GLU A 79 -4.58 9.33 -11.03
C GLU A 79 -4.11 10.05 -12.30
N ILE A 80 -3.40 9.31 -13.15
CA ILE A 80 -2.89 9.83 -14.42
C ILE A 80 -2.88 8.74 -15.49
N THR A 81 -3.15 9.12 -16.73
CA THR A 81 -3.06 8.22 -17.88
C THR A 81 -1.88 8.60 -18.77
N TYR A 82 -0.96 7.67 -18.94
CA TYR A 82 0.18 7.77 -19.84
C TYR A 82 -0.13 7.11 -21.18
N ASN A 83 0.29 7.75 -22.28
CA ASN A 83 0.25 7.12 -23.59
C ASN A 83 1.45 6.17 -23.74
N ILE A 84 1.16 4.92 -24.11
CA ILE A 84 2.21 3.98 -24.51
C ILE A 84 2.73 4.40 -25.88
N SER A 85 4.04 4.53 -25.99
CA SER A 85 4.72 5.10 -27.16
C SER A 85 6.19 4.71 -27.16
N THR A 86 6.97 5.15 -28.15
CA THR A 86 8.42 4.96 -28.14
C THR A 86 9.14 5.63 -26.96
N ALA A 87 8.50 6.64 -26.32
CA ALA A 87 9.04 7.27 -25.11
C ALA A 87 8.69 6.46 -23.85
N ASN A 88 7.48 5.89 -23.84
CA ASN A 88 6.95 5.08 -22.74
C ASN A 88 6.58 3.67 -23.25
N PRO A 89 7.57 2.84 -23.63
CA PRO A 89 7.30 1.53 -24.21
C PRO A 89 6.76 0.55 -23.15
N PHE A 90 5.87 -0.33 -23.60
CA PHE A 90 5.47 -1.52 -22.86
C PHE A 90 6.05 -2.75 -23.53
N ASN A 91 6.92 -3.49 -22.83
CA ASN A 91 7.67 -4.60 -23.39
C ASN A 91 7.28 -5.93 -22.75
N TYR A 92 7.20 -6.96 -23.57
CA TYR A 92 7.19 -8.36 -23.16
C TYR A 92 8.46 -9.03 -23.65
N ARG A 93 9.19 -9.68 -22.73
CA ARG A 93 10.46 -10.36 -23.04
C ARG A 93 10.44 -11.80 -22.57
N THR A 94 11.03 -12.67 -23.38
CA THR A 94 11.35 -14.06 -23.00
C THR A 94 12.85 -14.25 -22.92
N TYR A 95 13.27 -15.22 -22.11
CA TYR A 95 14.68 -15.48 -21.86
C TYR A 95 15.02 -16.95 -22.05
N SER A 96 16.25 -17.26 -22.46
CA SER A 96 16.73 -18.66 -22.47
C SER A 96 17.17 -19.15 -21.09
N ASN A 97 17.21 -18.26 -20.12
CA ASN A 97 17.60 -18.54 -18.74
C ASN A 97 16.56 -19.40 -18.04
N ALA A 98 16.98 -20.28 -17.12
CA ALA A 98 16.06 -21.05 -16.28
C ALA A 98 15.51 -20.25 -15.08
N SER A 99 16.14 -19.12 -14.75
CA SER A 99 15.73 -18.21 -13.69
C SER A 99 16.26 -16.81 -13.99
N LEU A 100 15.52 -15.78 -13.57
CA LEU A 100 15.91 -14.38 -13.77
C LEU A 100 16.52 -13.79 -12.48
N PRO A 101 17.50 -12.87 -12.58
CA PRO A 101 17.98 -12.11 -11.45
C PRO A 101 16.86 -11.24 -10.84
N THR A 102 16.84 -11.07 -9.51
CA THR A 102 15.84 -10.25 -8.82
C THR A 102 15.89 -8.77 -9.21
N ASN A 103 17.07 -8.26 -9.57
CA ASN A 103 17.27 -6.85 -9.92
C ASN A 103 17.38 -6.63 -11.43
N LEU A 104 16.72 -7.46 -12.24
CA LEU A 104 16.86 -7.49 -13.70
C LEU A 104 16.78 -6.10 -14.37
N PHE A 105 15.91 -5.22 -13.87
CA PHE A 105 15.68 -3.87 -14.40
C PHE A 105 16.35 -2.75 -13.61
N CYS A 106 16.81 -3.02 -12.38
CA CYS A 106 17.33 -2.00 -11.46
C CYS A 106 18.87 -1.86 -11.53
N GLU A 107 19.54 -2.72 -12.27
CA GLU A 107 21.00 -2.64 -12.45
C GLU A 107 21.37 -1.55 -13.46
N VAL A 108 22.33 -0.70 -13.10
CA VAL A 108 22.91 0.30 -14.00
C VAL A 108 23.63 -0.32 -15.21
N ILE A 109 24.01 -1.59 -15.11
CA ILE A 109 24.61 -2.38 -16.18
C ILE A 109 23.78 -3.66 -16.33
N PRO A 110 23.12 -3.88 -17.49
CA PRO A 110 22.36 -5.10 -17.72
C PRO A 110 23.21 -6.35 -17.51
N SER A 111 22.65 -7.34 -16.81
CA SER A 111 23.37 -8.57 -16.48
C SER A 111 23.79 -9.32 -17.76
N ALA A 112 25.09 -9.59 -17.89
CA ALA A 112 25.64 -10.39 -18.99
C ALA A 112 25.22 -11.87 -18.94
N GLU A 113 24.63 -12.32 -17.83
CA GLU A 113 24.14 -13.68 -17.66
C GLU A 113 22.76 -13.87 -18.29
N VAL A 114 22.05 -12.79 -18.60
CA VAL A 114 20.69 -12.83 -19.15
C VAL A 114 20.74 -12.81 -20.67
N THR A 115 20.10 -13.79 -21.30
CA THR A 115 19.99 -13.88 -22.76
C THR A 115 18.53 -13.77 -23.17
N ILE A 116 18.17 -12.63 -23.75
CA ILE A 116 16.83 -12.36 -24.29
C ILE A 116 16.65 -13.19 -25.58
N THR A 117 15.58 -13.98 -25.63
CA THR A 117 15.19 -14.77 -26.81
C THR A 117 14.14 -14.05 -27.65
N GLN A 118 13.30 -13.24 -27.03
CA GLN A 118 12.30 -12.41 -27.69
C GLN A 118 12.14 -11.09 -26.94
N ASP A 119 12.01 -9.99 -27.68
CA ASP A 119 11.72 -8.65 -27.15
C ASP A 119 10.63 -8.03 -28.02
N ILE A 120 9.40 -8.02 -27.51
CA ILE A 120 8.24 -7.45 -28.17
C ILE A 120 7.91 -6.14 -27.48
N GLU A 121 7.87 -5.07 -28.25
CA GLU A 121 7.50 -3.74 -27.77
C GLU A 121 6.14 -3.34 -28.31
N SER A 122 5.24 -2.93 -27.42
CA SER A 122 4.06 -2.13 -27.77
C SER A 122 4.40 -0.65 -27.66
N THR A 123 4.09 0.09 -28.72
CA THR A 123 4.19 1.56 -28.78
C THR A 123 2.82 2.22 -28.95
N SER A 124 1.76 1.52 -28.58
CA SER A 124 0.37 2.00 -28.62
C SER A 124 -0.40 1.52 -27.40
N GLY A 125 -1.48 2.22 -27.09
CA GLY A 125 -2.30 1.98 -25.90
C GLY A 125 -2.08 3.02 -24.82
N THR A 126 -2.60 2.74 -23.64
CA THR A 126 -2.55 3.64 -22.48
C THR A 126 -2.24 2.87 -21.21
N ALA A 127 -1.52 3.49 -20.29
CA ALA A 127 -1.32 3.00 -18.94
C ALA A 127 -1.95 4.01 -17.96
N ASN A 128 -3.02 3.60 -17.27
CA ASN A 128 -3.62 4.33 -16.17
C ASN A 128 -2.86 3.94 -14.90
N LEU A 129 -2.23 4.92 -14.25
CA LEU A 129 -1.57 4.77 -12.96
C LEU A 129 -2.44 5.45 -11.92
N ARG A 130 -2.74 4.72 -10.84
CA ARG A 130 -3.56 5.20 -9.73
C ARG A 130 -2.88 4.89 -8.40
N THR A 131 -2.67 5.91 -7.60
CA THR A 131 -2.20 5.83 -6.21
C THR A 131 -3.33 6.22 -5.28
N VAL A 132 -3.56 5.43 -4.24
CA VAL A 132 -4.50 5.72 -3.16
C VAL A 132 -3.71 5.81 -1.85
N LEU A 133 -3.84 6.93 -1.15
CA LEU A 133 -3.32 7.13 0.20
C LEU A 133 -4.37 6.68 1.22
N THR A 134 -3.92 5.94 2.21
CA THR A 134 -4.64 5.63 3.45
C THR A 134 -3.78 6.12 4.61
N GLU A 135 -4.40 6.83 5.55
CA GLU A 135 -3.76 7.35 6.75
C GLU A 135 -4.39 6.71 7.98
N ASP A 136 -3.59 6.55 9.03
CA ASP A 136 -3.95 5.89 10.29
C ASP A 136 -2.93 6.31 11.35
N ASP A 137 -3.36 6.66 12.56
CA ASP A 137 -2.50 7.06 13.68
C ASP A 137 -1.86 5.83 14.39
N ASN A 138 -2.47 4.64 14.23
CA ASN A 138 -2.12 3.34 14.81
C ASN A 138 -2.23 3.27 16.33
N ASP A 139 -3.25 3.89 16.92
CA ASP A 139 -3.58 3.73 18.32
C ASP A 139 -4.17 2.34 18.69
N GLY A 140 -4.60 1.57 17.70
CA GLY A 140 -5.21 0.25 17.91
C GLY A 140 -6.73 0.22 17.74
N ILE A 141 -7.35 1.37 17.46
CA ILE A 141 -8.72 1.46 16.98
C ILE A 141 -8.67 1.56 15.45
N PRO A 142 -9.40 0.69 14.72
CA PRO A 142 -9.55 0.87 13.28
C PRO A 142 -10.44 2.05 12.95
N ALA A 143 -10.09 2.83 11.91
CA ALA A 143 -10.89 3.95 11.39
C ALA A 143 -12.40 3.69 11.25
N GLU A 144 -12.82 2.46 10.91
CA GLU A 144 -14.25 2.12 10.83
C GLU A 144 -14.99 2.10 12.18
N LEU A 145 -14.28 1.96 13.30
CA LEU A 145 -14.84 1.99 14.65
C LEU A 145 -14.83 3.40 15.26
N GLU A 146 -14.13 4.33 14.63
CA GLU A 146 -14.04 5.74 15.01
C GLU A 146 -15.10 6.62 14.31
N ASP A 147 -15.93 6.02 13.44
CA ASP A 147 -17.16 6.62 12.91
C ASP A 147 -18.24 6.68 14.02
N LEU A 148 -18.03 7.56 15.00
CA LEU A 148 -18.86 7.67 16.20
C LEU A 148 -20.34 7.92 15.85
N ASN A 149 -20.59 8.63 14.76
CA ASN A 149 -21.94 8.98 14.32
C ASN A 149 -22.56 8.00 13.30
N GLY A 150 -21.77 7.06 12.77
CA GLY A 150 -22.19 5.96 11.90
C GLY A 150 -22.61 6.38 10.48
N ASN A 151 -22.06 7.48 9.96
CA ASN A 151 -22.43 8.03 8.66
C ASN A 151 -21.50 7.57 7.51
N GLY A 152 -20.38 6.91 7.83
CA GLY A 152 -19.35 6.43 6.90
C GLY A 152 -18.40 7.51 6.39
N ASN A 153 -18.30 8.66 7.07
CA ASN A 153 -17.43 9.79 6.76
C ASN A 153 -16.54 10.12 7.97
N TYR A 154 -15.43 9.39 8.08
CA TYR A 154 -14.51 9.48 9.21
C TYR A 154 -13.83 10.85 9.35
N ASP A 155 -13.83 11.67 8.27
CA ASP A 155 -13.28 13.02 8.29
C ASP A 155 -14.16 14.03 9.08
N ASP A 156 -15.34 13.64 9.58
CA ASP A 156 -16.24 14.52 10.36
C ASP A 156 -16.41 14.17 11.84
N ASP A 157 -15.73 13.14 12.33
CA ASP A 157 -15.62 12.78 13.74
C ASP A 157 -14.26 13.31 14.26
N ASP A 158 -14.33 14.29 15.17
CA ASP A 158 -13.23 15.08 15.74
C ASP A 158 -13.66 15.42 17.18
N THR A 159 -13.20 14.63 18.14
CA THR A 159 -13.77 14.59 19.50
C THR A 159 -13.37 15.81 20.33
N ASP A 160 -12.12 16.24 20.24
CA ASP A 160 -11.62 17.43 20.96
C ASP A 160 -11.80 18.76 20.18
N GLY A 161 -12.08 18.67 18.87
CA GLY A 161 -12.36 19.81 18.01
C GLY A 161 -11.12 20.59 17.56
N ASP A 162 -9.94 19.97 17.57
CA ASP A 162 -8.67 20.59 17.18
C ASP A 162 -8.45 20.66 15.65
N GLY A 163 -9.30 19.96 14.89
CA GLY A 163 -9.27 19.88 13.44
C GLY A 163 -8.55 18.66 12.85
N ILE A 164 -8.12 17.71 13.67
CA ILE A 164 -7.66 16.38 13.29
C ILE A 164 -8.81 15.38 13.55
N PRO A 165 -9.29 14.67 12.52
CA PRO A 165 -10.27 13.61 12.73
C PRO A 165 -9.69 12.43 13.51
N ASN A 166 -10.49 11.80 14.37
CA ASN A 166 -10.08 10.72 15.29
C ASN A 166 -9.17 9.66 14.62
N TYR A 167 -9.53 9.14 13.45
CA TYR A 167 -8.74 8.08 12.76
C TYR A 167 -7.30 8.44 12.37
N ILE A 168 -6.93 9.72 12.45
CA ILE A 168 -5.57 10.24 12.27
C ILE A 168 -5.13 11.13 13.44
N ASP A 169 -5.89 11.13 14.52
CA ASP A 169 -5.56 11.68 15.82
C ASP A 169 -5.03 10.54 16.70
N ALA A 170 -4.04 10.79 17.54
CA ALA A 170 -3.47 9.79 18.44
C ALA A 170 -3.87 10.03 19.91
N ASP A 171 -4.65 11.08 20.16
CA ASP A 171 -5.07 11.68 21.44
C ASP A 171 -6.46 12.30 21.18
N ASP A 172 -7.46 11.44 20.98
CA ASP A 172 -8.76 11.77 20.39
C ASP A 172 -9.53 12.87 21.14
N ASP A 173 -9.38 12.96 22.46
CA ASP A 173 -10.00 13.94 23.35
C ASP A 173 -9.04 15.08 23.77
N GLY A 174 -7.81 15.03 23.25
CA GLY A 174 -6.76 16.04 23.37
C GLY A 174 -6.19 16.17 24.77
N ASP A 175 -6.35 15.16 25.62
CA ASP A 175 -6.04 15.22 27.05
C ASP A 175 -4.55 14.97 27.38
N ASN A 176 -3.71 14.79 26.34
CA ASN A 176 -2.28 14.47 26.38
C ASN A 176 -1.93 13.06 26.90
N ILE A 177 -2.91 12.21 27.12
CA ILE A 177 -2.74 10.76 27.07
C ILE A 177 -2.84 10.35 25.59
N LEU A 178 -2.35 9.16 25.24
CA LEU A 178 -2.54 8.67 23.88
C LEU A 178 -3.71 7.70 23.92
N THR A 179 -4.60 7.75 22.93
CA THR A 179 -5.76 6.84 22.81
C THR A 179 -5.39 5.39 23.10
N LYS A 180 -4.26 4.93 22.55
CA LYS A 180 -3.75 3.55 22.75
C LYS A 180 -3.39 3.18 24.19
N ASP A 181 -3.00 4.16 24.99
CA ASP A 181 -2.53 4.02 26.36
C ASP A 181 -3.72 4.07 27.36
N GLU A 182 -4.94 4.34 26.88
CA GLU A 182 -6.20 4.44 27.64
C GLU A 182 -7.07 3.18 27.52
N ASN A 183 -6.52 2.11 26.95
CA ASN A 183 -7.17 0.81 26.83
C ASN A 183 -8.54 0.86 26.11
N PRO A 184 -8.60 1.29 24.84
CA PRO A 184 -9.84 1.38 24.07
C PRO A 184 -10.44 0.01 23.74
N ASP A 185 -9.63 -1.05 23.68
CA ASP A 185 -10.07 -2.45 23.55
C ASP A 185 -9.24 -3.34 24.50
N PRO A 186 -9.60 -3.41 25.81
CA PRO A 186 -8.81 -4.15 26.81
C PRO A 186 -8.71 -5.64 26.52
N ASN A 187 -9.64 -6.21 25.75
CA ASN A 187 -9.73 -7.63 25.50
C ASN A 187 -9.19 -8.03 24.10
N GLY A 188 -9.08 -7.07 23.19
CA GLY A 188 -8.51 -7.20 21.85
C GLY A 188 -9.41 -7.95 20.86
N ASP A 189 -10.74 -7.92 21.02
CA ASP A 189 -11.69 -8.59 20.14
C ASP A 189 -12.31 -7.70 19.07
N GLY A 190 -11.96 -6.41 19.04
CA GLY A 190 -12.47 -5.42 18.10
C GLY A 190 -13.88 -4.93 18.40
N ASP A 191 -14.38 -5.16 19.61
CA ASP A 191 -15.63 -4.59 20.13
C ASP A 191 -15.30 -3.62 21.28
N LEU A 192 -15.37 -2.31 21.02
CA LEU A 192 -15.00 -1.27 21.98
C LEU A 192 -16.01 -1.10 23.13
N SER A 193 -17.02 -1.97 23.25
CA SER A 193 -18.03 -1.86 24.31
C SER A 193 -17.52 -2.15 25.72
N ASP A 194 -16.30 -2.66 25.85
CA ASP A 194 -15.58 -2.81 27.12
C ASP A 194 -14.35 -1.91 27.27
N ALA A 195 -14.25 -0.85 26.44
CA ALA A 195 -13.29 0.23 26.63
C ALA A 195 -13.26 0.72 28.08
N GLN A 196 -12.09 1.18 28.54
CA GLN A 196 -11.95 1.74 29.88
C GLN A 196 -12.84 2.98 30.03
N ASP A 197 -13.49 3.08 31.19
CA ASP A 197 -14.38 4.18 31.61
C ASP A 197 -14.16 4.30 33.12
N THR A 198 -13.22 5.15 33.52
CA THR A 198 -12.63 5.21 34.84
C THR A 198 -13.59 5.79 35.87
N ASP A 199 -14.35 6.81 35.51
CA ASP A 199 -15.33 7.45 36.39
C ASP A 199 -16.74 6.82 36.32
N GLY A 200 -17.04 6.05 35.28
CA GLY A 200 -18.28 5.34 35.06
C GLY A 200 -19.43 6.20 34.53
N ASP A 201 -19.15 7.31 33.85
CA ASP A 201 -20.16 8.20 33.28
C ASP A 201 -20.73 7.72 31.92
N GLY A 202 -20.02 6.77 31.29
CA GLY A 202 -20.38 6.13 30.03
C GLY A 202 -19.69 6.71 28.79
N ILE A 203 -18.77 7.65 28.94
CA ILE A 203 -17.78 8.05 27.93
C ILE A 203 -16.49 7.26 28.24
N PRO A 204 -15.92 6.53 27.27
CA PRO A 204 -14.63 5.87 27.48
C PRO A 204 -13.50 6.89 27.68
N ASP A 205 -12.48 6.52 28.46
CA ASP A 205 -11.32 7.37 28.80
C ASP A 205 -10.74 8.06 27.54
N TYR A 206 -10.46 7.29 26.48
CA TYR A 206 -9.95 7.84 25.21
C TYR A 206 -10.85 8.84 24.45
N LEU A 207 -12.05 9.13 24.96
CA LEU A 207 -12.98 10.13 24.44
C LEU A 207 -13.43 11.11 25.55
N ASP A 208 -12.84 11.05 26.75
CA ASP A 208 -13.23 11.79 27.95
C ASP A 208 -12.07 12.61 28.55
N PRO A 209 -12.05 13.95 28.36
CA PRO A 209 -10.93 14.77 28.80
C PRO A 209 -10.78 14.92 30.34
N ASP A 210 -11.62 14.27 31.16
CA ASP A 210 -11.60 14.22 32.64
C ASP A 210 -11.85 12.78 33.13
N ASP A 211 -10.92 11.88 32.81
CA ASP A 211 -10.97 10.42 33.02
C ASP A 211 -11.53 9.95 34.38
N ASP A 212 -11.15 10.61 35.47
CA ASP A 212 -11.59 10.23 36.81
C ASP A 212 -12.80 11.03 37.34
N GLY A 213 -13.25 12.01 36.57
CA GLY A 213 -14.41 12.86 36.79
C GLY A 213 -14.30 13.70 38.06
N ASP A 214 -13.10 14.18 38.42
CA ASP A 214 -12.91 15.06 39.58
C ASP A 214 -13.07 16.55 39.26
N GLY A 215 -13.19 16.89 37.98
CA GLY A 215 -13.43 18.23 37.46
C GLY A 215 -12.16 19.00 37.13
N VAL A 216 -11.02 18.32 36.99
CA VAL A 216 -9.78 18.82 36.41
C VAL A 216 -9.52 18.02 35.15
N ASP A 217 -9.41 18.68 33.99
CA ASP A 217 -9.09 18.00 32.74
C ASP A 217 -7.76 17.20 32.90
N THR A 218 -7.69 15.97 32.41
CA THR A 218 -6.51 15.08 32.52
C THR A 218 -5.22 15.78 32.11
N ARG A 219 -5.26 16.56 31.03
CA ARG A 219 -4.12 17.35 30.52
C ARG A 219 -3.54 18.34 31.55
N ASP A 220 -4.37 18.79 32.49
CA ASP A 220 -4.02 19.75 33.53
C ASP A 220 -3.50 19.05 34.81
N GLU A 221 -3.29 17.75 34.82
CA GLU A 221 -2.86 16.98 36.01
C GLU A 221 -1.34 16.69 36.06
N GLU A 222 -0.56 17.48 35.32
CA GLU A 222 0.90 17.42 35.26
C GLU A 222 1.61 18.08 36.47
N ASN A 223 1.52 17.47 37.65
CA ASN A 223 2.01 18.07 38.90
C ASN A 223 3.48 17.82 39.26
N ASP A 224 4.15 16.81 38.69
CA ASP A 224 5.59 16.54 38.84
C ASP A 224 6.40 17.22 37.71
N SER A 225 5.95 17.07 36.45
CA SER A 225 6.54 17.75 35.30
C SER A 225 5.54 18.08 34.19
N GLN A 226 5.64 19.30 33.64
CA GLN A 226 4.91 19.68 32.43
C GLN A 226 5.65 19.19 31.18
N ASP A 227 5.46 17.92 30.82
CA ASP A 227 6.07 17.29 29.66
C ASP A 227 5.06 16.73 28.64
N GLN A 228 3.81 17.19 28.71
CA GLN A 228 2.65 16.71 27.97
C GLN A 228 2.44 15.20 28.17
N ASN A 229 2.54 14.69 29.39
CA ASN A 229 2.37 13.26 29.68
C ASN A 229 1.84 13.01 31.10
N PRO A 230 0.55 13.28 31.37
CA PRO A 230 -0.05 13.07 32.69
C PRO A 230 0.05 11.62 33.19
N ALA A 231 0.22 10.64 32.29
CA ALA A 231 0.42 9.23 32.64
C ALA A 231 1.65 8.96 33.53
N ASN A 232 2.58 9.92 33.65
CA ASN A 232 3.77 9.79 34.46
C ASN A 232 3.74 10.55 35.80
N ASP A 233 2.65 11.23 36.11
CA ASP A 233 2.47 12.03 37.32
C ASP A 233 1.74 11.24 38.42
N PHE A 234 2.37 11.15 39.59
CA PHE A 234 1.90 10.34 40.72
C PHE A 234 2.08 11.09 42.05
N THR A 235 0.98 11.51 42.67
CA THR A 235 0.95 11.95 44.07
C THR A 235 0.96 10.76 45.03
N THR A 236 0.34 9.65 44.62
CA THR A 236 0.37 8.37 45.35
C THR A 236 1.04 7.29 44.49
N ASN A 237 1.83 6.39 45.08
CA ASN A 237 2.57 5.37 44.32
C ASN A 237 1.69 4.21 43.80
N GLU A 238 0.36 4.40 43.67
CA GLU A 238 -0.59 3.33 43.34
C GLU A 238 -1.19 3.48 41.95
N VAL A 239 -1.64 4.68 41.60
CA VAL A 239 -2.33 5.04 40.35
C VAL A 239 -1.88 6.45 39.95
N ALA A 240 -1.80 6.72 38.64
CA ALA A 240 -1.48 8.05 38.12
C ALA A 240 -2.57 9.04 38.55
N ASP A 241 -2.22 10.32 38.63
CA ASP A 241 -3.13 11.30 39.22
C ASP A 241 -4.44 11.45 38.41
N TYR A 242 -4.37 11.39 37.07
CA TYR A 242 -5.53 11.45 36.17
C TYR A 242 -6.54 10.30 36.24
N LEU A 243 -6.19 9.21 36.93
CA LEU A 243 -7.06 8.07 37.16
C LEU A 243 -7.49 7.98 38.63
N ASN A 244 -7.39 9.07 39.39
CA ASN A 244 -7.53 9.09 40.83
C ASN A 244 -8.27 10.33 41.35
N LYS A 245 -9.60 10.21 41.33
CA LYS A 245 -10.61 11.20 41.74
C LYS A 245 -10.41 11.93 43.08
N GLU A 246 -9.50 11.44 43.93
CA GLU A 246 -9.15 12.09 45.18
C GLU A 246 -8.04 13.15 45.02
N ILE A 247 -7.44 13.30 43.83
CA ILE A 247 -6.26 14.13 43.52
C ILE A 247 -6.57 15.20 42.45
N SER A 248 -7.41 16.18 42.80
CA SER A 248 -7.78 17.27 41.86
C SER A 248 -6.74 18.40 41.73
N THR A 249 -5.45 18.08 41.51
CA THR A 249 -4.39 19.09 41.39
C THR A 249 -4.25 19.61 39.97
N SER A 250 -4.70 20.84 39.73
CA SER A 250 -4.60 21.48 38.41
C SER A 250 -3.31 22.31 38.22
N VAL A 251 -2.58 21.97 37.17
CA VAL A 251 -1.45 22.67 36.55
C VAL A 251 -1.78 22.83 35.06
N PRO A 252 -2.21 24.03 34.62
CA PRO A 252 -2.67 24.21 33.24
C PRO A 252 -1.66 23.79 32.19
N ALA A 253 -2.10 22.95 31.25
CA ALA A 253 -1.34 22.56 30.07
C ALA A 253 -0.95 23.80 29.25
N THR A 254 0.13 23.68 28.48
CA THR A 254 0.65 24.77 27.65
C THR A 254 0.84 24.40 26.18
N ALA A 255 0.58 23.14 25.83
CA ALA A 255 0.67 22.59 24.50
C ALA A 255 -0.11 21.27 24.43
N TYR A 256 -0.55 20.92 23.22
CA TYR A 256 -0.92 19.57 22.83
C TYR A 256 0.31 18.75 22.46
N ARG A 257 0.18 17.43 22.41
CA ARG A 257 1.23 16.53 21.93
C ARG A 257 1.40 16.59 20.41
N GLU A 258 2.48 15.99 19.93
CA GLU A 258 2.69 15.76 18.50
C GLU A 258 2.11 14.39 18.11
N HIS A 259 1.21 14.40 17.13
CA HIS A 259 0.50 13.23 16.61
C HIS A 259 1.31 12.69 15.44
N THR A 260 1.51 11.36 15.42
CA THR A 260 2.27 10.68 14.36
C THR A 260 1.32 9.85 13.51
N ILE A 261 1.20 10.21 12.24
CA ILE A 261 0.26 9.59 11.30
C ILE A 261 1.03 8.73 10.31
N SER A 262 0.71 7.45 10.26
CA SER A 262 1.20 6.52 9.25
C SER A 262 0.48 6.73 7.94
N GLN A 263 1.22 6.66 6.84
CA GLN A 263 0.70 6.80 5.49
C GLN A 263 1.00 5.53 4.71
N THR A 264 -0.02 4.92 4.10
CA THR A 264 0.11 3.77 3.20
C THR A 264 -0.39 4.13 1.81
N TYR A 265 0.44 3.88 0.79
CA TYR A 265 0.17 4.20 -0.61
C TYR A 265 -0.03 2.91 -1.42
N LEU A 266 -1.24 2.69 -1.92
CA LEU A 266 -1.55 1.61 -2.86
C LEU A 266 -1.42 2.12 -4.29
N ILE A 267 -0.36 1.72 -4.99
CA ILE A 267 -0.10 2.10 -6.39
C ILE A 267 -0.49 0.95 -7.31
N THR A 268 -1.39 1.22 -8.24
CA THR A 268 -1.92 0.26 -9.21
C THR A 268 -1.72 0.77 -10.63
N VAL A 269 -1.57 -0.15 -11.59
CA VAL A 269 -1.44 0.19 -13.01
C VAL A 269 -2.39 -0.68 -13.84
N GLN A 270 -3.20 -0.04 -14.69
CA GLN A 270 -4.02 -0.72 -15.68
C GLN A 270 -3.57 -0.33 -17.09
N ILE A 271 -3.32 -1.33 -17.94
CA ILE A 271 -2.88 -1.12 -19.32
C ILE A 271 -4.02 -1.46 -20.26
N SER A 272 -4.28 -0.60 -21.24
CA SER A 272 -5.38 -0.78 -22.20
C SER A 272 -4.94 -0.54 -23.65
N ASN A 273 -5.61 -1.22 -24.58
CA ASN A 273 -5.44 -1.06 -26.03
C ASN A 273 -3.99 -1.19 -26.51
N PHE A 274 -3.21 -2.07 -25.89
CA PHE A 274 -1.83 -2.32 -26.28
C PHE A 274 -1.76 -3.40 -27.36
N ASP A 275 -0.66 -3.41 -28.12
CA ASP A 275 -0.46 -4.34 -29.22
C ASP A 275 0.89 -5.03 -29.05
N LEU A 276 0.86 -6.29 -28.60
CA LEU A 276 2.00 -7.19 -28.68
C LEU A 276 1.75 -8.09 -29.90
N GLU A 277 2.79 -8.41 -30.66
CA GLU A 277 2.72 -9.13 -31.96
C GLU A 277 1.79 -10.37 -31.98
N PHE A 278 1.57 -11.02 -30.83
CA PHE A 278 0.72 -12.21 -30.67
C PHE A 278 -0.50 -12.01 -29.76
N ILE A 279 -0.63 -10.84 -29.12
CA ILE A 279 -1.65 -10.53 -28.12
C ILE A 279 -2.15 -9.10 -28.33
N SER A 280 -3.44 -8.98 -28.66
CA SER A 280 -4.17 -7.73 -28.55
C SER A 280 -5.22 -7.91 -27.45
N LEU A 281 -4.97 -7.29 -26.30
CA LEU A 281 -5.89 -7.26 -25.17
C LEU A 281 -6.40 -5.83 -25.00
N ASP A 282 -7.71 -5.71 -24.77
CA ASP A 282 -8.35 -4.43 -24.55
C ASP A 282 -7.94 -3.83 -23.19
N ASN A 283 -7.83 -4.68 -22.16
CA ASN A 283 -7.40 -4.30 -20.81
C ASN A 283 -6.55 -5.41 -20.19
N PHE A 284 -5.54 -5.01 -19.45
CA PHE A 284 -4.66 -5.86 -18.66
C PHE A 284 -4.40 -5.17 -17.32
N ASP A 285 -4.68 -5.90 -16.25
CA ASP A 285 -4.32 -5.45 -14.90
C ASP A 285 -2.83 -5.69 -14.70
N PHE A 286 -2.06 -4.61 -14.64
CA PHE A 286 -0.64 -4.70 -14.35
C PHE A 286 -0.41 -4.87 -12.85
N GLY A 287 -1.43 -4.87 -11.99
CA GLY A 287 -1.32 -5.23 -10.59
C GLY A 287 -1.04 -4.06 -9.66
N ALA A 288 -0.47 -4.36 -8.49
CA ALA A 288 -0.10 -3.41 -7.45
C ALA A 288 1.40 -3.40 -7.14
N LEU A 289 1.94 -2.23 -6.75
CA LEU A 289 3.36 -2.12 -6.38
C LEU A 289 3.62 -2.83 -5.04
N GLU A 290 4.55 -3.78 -5.03
CA GLU A 290 4.95 -4.52 -3.81
C GLU A 290 6.06 -3.82 -3.00
N ASN A 291 6.70 -2.79 -3.56
CA ASN A 291 7.95 -2.25 -3.03
C ASN A 291 7.75 -1.43 -1.73
N GLY A 292 8.77 -1.38 -0.86
CA GLY A 292 8.78 -0.67 0.44
C GLY A 292 8.81 0.86 0.37
N VAL A 293 8.43 1.45 -0.76
CA VAL A 293 8.19 2.90 -0.92
C VAL A 293 6.69 3.24 -0.77
N THR A 294 5.90 2.26 -0.34
CA THR A 294 4.45 2.35 -0.15
C THR A 294 4.07 2.83 1.25
N THR A 295 5.04 3.16 2.10
CA THR A 295 4.77 3.66 3.46
C THR A 295 5.57 4.91 3.76
N ASN A 296 4.95 5.85 4.47
CA ASN A 296 5.59 7.05 5.00
C ASN A 296 4.99 7.41 6.37
N THR A 297 5.53 8.41 7.04
CA THR A 297 4.95 8.98 8.26
C THR A 297 4.96 10.51 8.16
N ARG A 298 3.92 11.16 8.67
CA ARG A 298 3.88 12.60 8.88
C ARG A 298 3.56 12.90 10.34
N THR A 299 3.98 14.06 10.82
CA THR A 299 3.58 14.54 12.15
C THR A 299 2.75 15.81 12.02
N VAL A 300 1.86 16.00 12.97
CA VAL A 300 1.03 17.20 13.13
C VAL A 300 0.95 17.53 14.62
N THR A 301 0.97 18.82 14.94
CA THR A 301 0.72 19.31 16.30
C THR A 301 -0.38 20.36 16.17
N PRO A 302 -1.51 20.18 16.85
CA PRO A 302 -2.61 21.15 16.83
C PRO A 302 -2.22 22.49 17.43
N ASP A 303 -2.96 23.55 17.06
CA ASP A 303 -2.76 24.87 17.65
C ASP A 303 -3.37 24.89 19.07
N PHE A 304 -2.53 25.08 20.10
CA PHE A 304 -3.00 25.18 21.47
C PHE A 304 -3.71 26.54 21.75
N PRO A 305 -4.91 26.53 22.36
CA PRO A 305 -5.78 27.72 22.49
C PRO A 305 -5.33 28.83 23.47
#